data_AF-A0A291GPY6-F1
#
_entry.id   AF-A0A291GPY6-F1
#
_cell.length_a   1.000
_cell.length_b   1.000
_cell.length_c   1.000
_cell.angle_alpha   90.00
_cell.angle_beta   90.00
_cell.angle_gamma   90.00
#
_symmetry.space_group_name_H-M   'P 1'
#
loop_
_entity.id
_entity.type
_entity.pdbx_description
1 polymer ?
#
loop_
_entity_poly.entity_id
_entity_poly.type
_entity_poly.pdbx_seq_one_letter_code
_entity_poly.pdbx_strand_id
1 'polypeptide(L)'
;MVEAVAVAMSTTASSQLCTLLDRMSWAQTAAGRERPTRPVRVHALPPTMWITPNRSVGGAKSAADGVLPAAITWTHGTIHLAGTDDENTTGWQVRAAGVKQSGFIHLAPGEATCGRPDRRMWPVHHSPVLTSREAGQALDELQEDGELARWQMLASLEDFAHRQVGSVATSIFREVADLADTEVAPDLLDAQQLEVVVTDVVYGRSGADSRILRSLDRCLDPATTRTVDPIRYLTTQIRRDLADQVRVAIGDPQVGSRVRRIARALGTGATLEDIIDRYNQVHSSDRISTTRAIRALTVAPSIESTALRHVFEARDV
;
A
#
# COMPACT_ATOMS: atom_id res chain seq x y z
N MET A 1 -11.25 11.62 -8.38
CA MET A 1 -11.48 11.11 -7.01
C MET A 1 -10.31 10.30 -6.40
N VAL A 2 -9.27 9.90 -7.17
CA VAL A 2 -8.04 9.30 -6.61
C VAL A 2 -7.09 10.34 -5.99
N GLU A 3 -7.11 11.58 -6.48
CA GLU A 3 -6.28 12.69 -5.96
C GLU A 3 -6.67 13.17 -4.56
N ALA A 4 -7.94 13.11 -4.17
CA ALA A 4 -8.40 13.60 -2.87
C ALA A 4 -8.00 12.69 -1.67
N VAL A 5 -7.52 11.47 -1.93
CA VAL A 5 -7.31 10.47 -0.87
C VAL A 5 -5.85 10.32 -0.47
N ALA A 6 -4.91 10.65 -1.36
CA ALA A 6 -3.52 10.92 -0.92
C ALA A 6 -3.44 12.20 -0.06
N VAL A 7 -4.42 13.11 -0.21
CA VAL A 7 -4.55 14.36 0.56
C VAL A 7 -5.09 14.11 1.98
N ALA A 8 -5.69 12.94 2.27
CA ALA A 8 -6.26 12.64 3.58
C ALA A 8 -5.23 12.25 4.66
N MET A 9 -4.01 11.89 4.26
CA MET A 9 -2.92 11.69 5.21
C MET A 9 -2.10 12.98 5.28
N SER A 10 -2.02 13.58 6.47
CA SER A 10 -1.16 14.75 6.69
C SER A 10 0.30 14.37 6.39
N THR A 11 1.11 15.35 5.97
CA THR A 11 2.56 15.16 5.79
C THR A 11 3.21 14.52 7.02
N THR A 12 2.73 14.88 8.22
CA THR A 12 3.15 14.28 9.50
C THR A 12 2.85 12.78 9.55
N ALA A 13 1.65 12.36 9.15
CA ALA A 13 1.27 10.94 9.12
C ALA A 13 2.10 10.16 8.09
N SER A 14 2.29 10.70 6.88
CA SER A 14 3.15 10.07 5.87
C SER A 14 4.59 9.92 6.35
N SER A 15 5.14 10.95 7.00
CA SER A 15 6.49 10.90 7.56
C SER A 15 6.62 9.84 8.65
N GLN A 16 5.64 9.76 9.56
CA GLN A 16 5.60 8.75 10.61
C GLN A 16 5.55 7.33 10.03
N LEU A 17 4.67 7.09 9.05
CA LEU A 17 4.58 5.77 8.40
C LEU A 17 5.88 5.38 7.70
N CYS A 18 6.55 6.32 7.02
CA CYS A 18 7.87 6.04 6.44
C CYS A 18 8.90 5.69 7.51
N THR A 19 8.85 6.31 8.70
CA THR A 19 9.76 5.99 9.80
C THR A 19 9.53 4.58 10.33
N LEU A 20 8.27 4.14 10.38
CA LEU A 20 7.95 2.76 10.71
C LEU A 20 8.48 1.78 9.65
N LEU A 21 8.33 2.09 8.35
CA LEU A 21 8.91 1.27 7.27
C LEU A 21 10.43 1.19 7.35
N ASP A 22 11.11 2.29 7.69
CA ASP A 22 12.57 2.29 7.83
C ASP A 22 13.01 1.35 8.96
N ARG A 23 12.35 1.42 10.13
CA ARG A 23 12.60 0.51 11.27
C ARG A 23 12.37 -0.95 10.91
N MET A 24 11.29 -1.24 10.19
CA MET A 24 11.01 -2.60 9.69
C MET A 24 12.08 -3.09 8.71
N SER A 25 12.57 -2.23 7.82
CA SER A 25 13.65 -2.58 6.87
C SER A 25 14.98 -2.86 7.58
N TRP A 26 15.28 -2.09 8.63
CA TRP A 26 16.44 -2.36 9.49
C TRP A 26 16.33 -3.70 10.19
N ALA A 27 15.19 -4.01 10.81
CA ALA A 27 14.96 -5.31 11.45
C ALA A 27 15.13 -6.49 10.50
N GLN A 28 14.53 -6.43 9.31
CA GLN A 28 14.66 -7.49 8.30
C GLN A 28 16.13 -7.72 7.91
N THR A 29 16.89 -6.64 7.76
CA THR A 29 18.31 -6.74 7.41
C THR A 29 19.14 -7.22 8.60
N ALA A 30 18.86 -6.76 9.82
CA ALA A 30 19.54 -7.18 11.05
C ALA A 30 19.35 -8.67 11.36
N ALA A 31 18.14 -9.19 11.17
CA ALA A 31 17.83 -10.62 11.35
C ALA A 31 18.66 -11.54 10.43
N GLY A 32 19.05 -11.05 9.25
CA GLY A 32 19.89 -11.77 8.30
C GLY A 32 21.41 -11.64 8.55
N ARG A 33 21.85 -10.92 9.59
CA ARG A 33 23.28 -10.72 9.88
C ARG A 33 23.82 -11.74 10.87
N GLU A 34 25.00 -12.27 10.56
CA GLU A 34 25.79 -13.02 11.53
C GLU A 34 26.24 -12.11 12.67
N ARG A 35 26.29 -12.67 13.89
CA ARG A 35 26.69 -11.90 15.07
C ARG A 35 28.18 -11.61 15.04
N PRO A 36 28.60 -10.36 15.27
CA PRO A 36 30.01 -10.00 15.29
C PRO A 36 30.77 -10.78 16.36
N THR A 37 31.93 -11.34 16.01
CA THR A 37 32.85 -11.98 16.95
C THR A 37 33.98 -11.05 17.42
N ARG A 38 34.09 -9.87 16.80
CA ARG A 38 35.08 -8.83 17.07
C ARG A 38 34.40 -7.46 17.26
N PRO A 39 35.09 -6.46 17.84
CA PRO A 39 34.58 -5.10 17.87
C PRO A 39 34.29 -4.57 16.46
N VAL A 40 33.13 -3.95 16.29
CA VAL A 40 32.64 -3.42 15.01
C VAL A 40 31.85 -2.14 15.22
N ARG A 41 31.65 -1.38 14.14
CA ARG A 41 30.66 -0.30 14.07
C ARG A 41 29.41 -0.82 13.36
N VAL A 42 28.24 -0.56 13.92
CA VAL A 42 26.93 -0.95 13.35
C VAL A 42 26.29 0.27 12.71
N HIS A 43 26.38 0.37 11.39
CA HIS A 43 25.80 1.49 10.64
C HIS A 43 24.38 1.14 10.18
N ALA A 44 23.37 1.79 10.76
CA ALA A 44 21.97 1.70 10.33
C ALA A 44 21.64 2.80 9.31
N LEU A 45 21.89 2.51 8.04
CA LEU A 45 21.74 3.46 6.94
C LEU A 45 20.26 3.66 6.58
N PRO A 46 19.84 4.89 6.25
CA PRO A 46 18.44 5.20 5.97
C PRO A 46 17.94 4.40 4.75
N PRO A 47 16.83 3.65 4.88
CA PRO A 47 16.24 2.89 3.77
C PRO A 47 15.53 3.79 2.74
N THR A 48 15.07 4.97 3.17
CA THR A 48 14.36 5.92 2.31
C THR A 48 14.98 7.32 2.38
N MET A 49 14.71 8.15 1.38
CA MET A 49 15.01 9.60 1.40
C MET A 49 13.87 10.40 0.78
N TRP A 50 13.74 11.67 1.18
CA TRP A 50 12.78 12.58 0.56
C TRP A 50 13.36 13.19 -0.72
N ILE A 51 12.62 13.06 -1.83
CA ILE A 51 13.00 13.62 -3.13
C ILE A 51 11.90 14.52 -3.70
N THR A 52 12.30 15.48 -4.53
CA THR A 52 11.37 16.26 -5.35
C THR A 52 11.19 15.56 -6.70
N PRO A 53 9.98 15.13 -7.08
CA PRO A 53 9.73 14.48 -8.36
C PRO A 53 10.05 15.39 -9.55
N ASN A 54 10.41 14.80 -10.70
CA ASN A 54 10.65 15.57 -11.92
C ASN A 54 9.32 16.01 -12.55
N ARG A 55 9.21 17.28 -12.96
CA ARG A 55 7.96 17.91 -13.43
C ARG A 55 7.31 17.22 -14.64
N SER A 56 8.09 16.50 -15.44
CA SER A 56 7.64 15.82 -16.66
C SER A 56 7.01 14.44 -16.43
N VAL A 57 7.11 13.86 -15.24
CA VAL A 57 6.56 12.53 -14.95
C VAL A 57 5.11 12.64 -14.47
N GLY A 58 4.26 13.16 -15.36
CA GLY A 58 2.79 13.05 -15.35
C GLY A 58 2.08 13.29 -14.02
N GLY A 59 1.58 14.51 -13.82
CA GLY A 59 0.40 14.87 -13.01
C GLY A 59 0.41 14.45 -11.54
N ALA A 60 0.57 15.41 -10.64
CA ALA A 60 0.19 15.30 -9.21
C ALA A 60 0.78 14.09 -8.44
N LYS A 61 2.10 13.88 -8.55
CA LYS A 61 2.81 12.78 -7.84
C LYS A 61 3.56 13.20 -6.58
N SER A 62 3.57 14.47 -6.23
CA SER A 62 4.13 14.94 -4.97
C SER A 62 3.09 14.90 -3.85
N ALA A 63 3.52 14.65 -2.61
CA ALA A 63 2.71 15.00 -1.45
C ALA A 63 2.42 16.52 -1.43
N ALA A 64 1.57 16.97 -0.51
CA ALA A 64 1.12 18.37 -0.44
C ALA A 64 2.26 19.40 -0.36
N ASP A 65 3.46 18.96 0.06
CA ASP A 65 4.69 19.73 0.21
C ASP A 65 5.66 19.65 -0.99
N GLY A 66 5.32 18.91 -2.04
CA GLY A 66 6.19 18.79 -3.22
C GLY A 66 7.26 17.70 -3.11
N VAL A 67 7.31 16.90 -2.04
CA VAL A 67 8.27 15.78 -1.89
C VAL A 67 7.57 14.43 -1.85
N LEU A 68 8.34 13.36 -2.07
CA LEU A 68 7.87 11.98 -1.91
C LEU A 68 9.00 11.09 -1.37
N PRO A 69 8.66 10.02 -0.64
CA PRO A 69 9.66 9.11 -0.12
C PRO A 69 10.13 8.19 -1.24
N ALA A 70 11.45 8.05 -1.37
CA ALA A 70 12.07 7.18 -2.35
C ALA A 70 13.02 6.19 -1.68
N ALA A 71 12.92 4.92 -2.08
CA ALA A 71 13.80 3.87 -1.57
C ALA A 71 15.25 4.09 -2.01
N ILE A 72 16.17 3.90 -1.07
CA ILE A 72 17.61 3.91 -1.31
C ILE A 72 18.08 2.46 -1.50
N THR A 73 18.71 2.21 -2.63
CA THR A 73 19.45 0.97 -2.87
C THR A 73 20.88 1.15 -2.40
N TRP A 74 21.25 0.47 -1.32
CA TRP A 74 22.60 0.42 -0.77
C TRP A 74 23.38 -0.77 -1.34
N THR A 75 24.66 -0.57 -1.69
CA THR A 75 25.51 -1.64 -2.25
C THR A 75 25.62 -2.86 -1.33
N HIS A 76 25.60 -2.65 -0.01
CA HIS A 76 25.81 -3.71 0.99
C HIS A 76 24.60 -3.90 1.93
N GLY A 77 23.42 -3.39 1.55
CA GLY A 77 22.23 -3.37 2.40
C GLY A 77 22.19 -2.16 3.36
N THR A 78 21.08 -2.03 4.09
CA THR A 78 20.81 -0.89 4.99
C THR A 78 21.55 -0.99 6.32
N ILE A 79 21.86 -2.20 6.80
CA ILE A 79 22.72 -2.41 7.98
C ILE A 79 24.11 -2.81 7.52
N HIS A 80 25.14 -2.06 7.89
CA HIS A 80 26.53 -2.34 7.56
C HIS A 80 27.39 -2.52 8.81
N LEU A 81 28.13 -3.63 8.88
CA LEU A 81 29.06 -3.93 9.98
C LEU A 81 30.48 -3.59 9.51
N ALA A 82 31.05 -2.50 10.01
CA ALA A 82 32.40 -2.06 9.66
C ALA A 82 33.41 -2.47 10.75
N GLY A 83 34.61 -2.92 10.37
CA GLY A 83 35.71 -3.11 11.33
C GLY A 83 36.20 -1.78 11.91
N THR A 84 36.97 -1.84 13.00
CA THR A 84 37.49 -0.64 13.68
C THR A 84 38.45 0.17 12.83
N ASP A 85 39.24 -0.49 12.00
CA ASP A 85 40.34 0.14 11.25
C ASP A 85 39.99 0.35 9.77
N ASP A 86 38.81 -0.08 9.35
CA ASP A 86 38.38 0.01 7.96
C ASP A 86 37.82 1.42 7.67
N GLU A 87 38.51 2.21 6.85
CA GLU A 87 37.84 3.30 6.13
C GLU A 87 36.87 2.69 5.13
N ASN A 88 35.60 2.67 5.50
CA ASN A 88 34.57 2.06 4.67
C ASN A 88 33.76 3.13 3.97
N THR A 89 33.66 3.01 2.65
CA THR A 89 32.68 3.73 1.86
C THR A 89 31.59 2.78 1.40
N THR A 90 30.36 3.27 1.29
CA THR A 90 29.28 2.48 0.70
C THR A 90 28.55 3.30 -0.36
N GLY A 91 28.24 2.63 -1.46
CA GLY A 91 27.52 3.20 -2.58
C GLY A 91 26.02 3.23 -2.30
N TRP A 92 25.35 4.27 -2.80
CA TRP A 92 23.90 4.41 -2.74
C TRP A 92 23.34 4.85 -4.08
N GLN A 93 22.08 4.47 -4.32
CA GLN A 93 21.34 4.86 -5.50
C GLN A 93 19.86 5.07 -5.17
N VAL A 94 19.27 6.10 -5.78
CA VAL A 94 17.83 6.35 -5.78
C VAL A 94 17.32 6.50 -7.21
N ARG A 95 16.21 5.84 -7.52
CA ARG A 95 15.57 5.87 -8.84
C ARG A 95 14.05 5.91 -8.77
N ALA A 96 13.46 7.04 -8.37
CA ALA A 96 12.02 7.19 -8.21
C ALA A 96 11.49 8.46 -8.89
N ALA A 97 10.25 8.41 -9.41
CA ALA A 97 9.53 9.57 -9.95
C ALA A 97 10.33 10.46 -10.93
N GLY A 98 11.11 9.85 -11.82
CA GLY A 98 11.95 10.55 -12.80
C GLY A 98 13.25 11.15 -12.24
N VAL A 99 13.53 10.93 -10.95
CA VAL A 99 14.80 11.29 -10.30
C VAL A 99 15.73 10.09 -10.33
N LYS A 100 16.97 10.32 -10.74
CA LYS A 100 18.08 9.37 -10.64
C LYS A 100 19.22 10.04 -9.90
N GLN A 101 19.52 9.57 -8.70
CA GLN A 101 20.65 10.02 -7.90
C GLN A 101 21.49 8.82 -7.49
N SER A 102 22.78 9.04 -7.32
CA SER A 102 23.71 8.04 -6.79
C SER A 102 24.95 8.72 -6.28
N GLY A 103 25.65 8.05 -5.36
CA GLY A 103 26.91 8.53 -4.83
C GLY A 103 27.50 7.52 -3.87
N PHE A 104 28.44 8.01 -3.08
CA PHE A 104 29.07 7.26 -1.99
C PHE A 104 28.96 8.08 -0.72
N ILE A 105 28.95 7.40 0.42
CA ILE A 105 29.11 8.02 1.73
C ILE A 105 30.30 7.36 2.44
N HIS A 106 30.92 8.12 3.33
CA HIS A 106 31.94 7.59 4.23
C HIS A 106 31.28 7.07 5.52
N LEU A 107 31.74 5.92 6.00
CA LEU A 107 31.33 5.31 7.25
C LEU A 107 32.43 5.54 8.28
N ALA A 108 32.21 6.48 9.18
CA ALA A 108 33.22 6.95 10.12
C ALA A 108 32.88 6.56 11.57
N PRO A 109 33.88 6.46 12.45
CA PRO A 109 33.62 6.42 13.89
C PRO A 109 32.97 7.74 14.36
N GLY A 110 32.13 7.67 15.38
CA GLY A 110 31.53 8.85 16.01
C GLY A 110 30.16 8.56 16.61
N GLU A 111 29.49 9.61 17.08
CA GLU A 111 28.10 9.50 17.53
C GLU A 111 27.18 9.14 16.37
N ALA A 112 26.28 8.17 16.56
CA ALA A 112 25.47 7.65 15.48
C ALA A 112 24.61 8.75 14.84
N THR A 113 24.70 8.87 13.51
CA THR A 113 23.83 9.80 12.77
C THR A 113 22.51 9.10 12.47
N CYS A 114 21.50 9.33 13.30
CA CYS A 114 20.16 8.80 13.08
C CYS A 114 19.31 9.78 12.30
N GLY A 115 18.56 9.30 11.30
CA GLY A 115 17.58 10.12 10.60
C GLY A 115 17.37 9.73 9.15
N ARG A 116 16.52 10.50 8.47
CA ARG A 116 16.27 10.38 7.04
C ARG A 116 16.87 11.56 6.29
N PRO A 117 17.64 11.34 5.22
CA PRO A 117 18.14 12.42 4.38
C PRO A 117 17.00 13.13 3.64
N ASP A 118 17.11 14.45 3.53
CA ASP A 118 16.21 15.28 2.70
C ASP A 118 16.98 15.88 1.52
N ARG A 119 16.53 15.60 0.29
CA ARG A 119 17.08 16.03 -1.01
C ARG A 119 18.48 15.55 -1.35
N ARG A 120 19.37 15.41 -0.37
CA ARG A 120 20.77 14.99 -0.51
C ARG A 120 21.16 14.05 0.61
N MET A 121 22.00 13.07 0.27
CA MET A 121 22.59 12.15 1.23
C MET A 121 23.63 12.86 2.12
N TRP A 122 23.80 12.39 3.35
CA TRP A 122 24.90 12.85 4.21
C TRP A 122 26.24 12.40 3.61
N PRO A 123 27.29 13.25 3.64
CA PRO A 123 28.60 12.88 3.14
C PRO A 123 29.27 11.80 4.01
N VAL A 124 28.96 11.80 5.31
CA VAL A 124 29.51 10.87 6.31
C VAL A 124 28.39 10.37 7.20
N HIS A 125 28.38 9.07 7.48
CA HIS A 125 27.53 8.44 8.49
C HIS A 125 28.40 7.94 9.63
N HIS A 126 28.13 8.43 10.83
CA HIS A 126 28.89 8.07 12.02
C HIS A 126 28.25 6.89 12.75
N SER A 127 29.07 6.09 13.44
CA SER A 127 28.63 5.05 14.38
C SER A 127 29.73 4.81 15.41
N PRO A 128 29.39 4.55 16.68
CA PRO A 128 30.39 4.21 17.69
C PRO A 128 31.00 2.83 17.39
N VAL A 129 32.22 2.62 17.88
CA VAL A 129 32.82 1.29 17.94
C VAL A 129 32.21 0.55 19.12
N LEU A 130 31.60 -0.60 18.85
CA LEU A 130 30.96 -1.46 19.82
C LEU A 130 31.78 -2.73 20.01
N THR A 131 31.79 -3.26 21.23
CA THR A 131 32.24 -4.63 21.47
C THR A 131 31.35 -5.63 20.73
N SER A 132 31.81 -6.88 20.55
CA SER A 132 31.00 -7.94 19.92
C SER A 132 29.65 -8.12 20.60
N ARG A 133 29.61 -8.06 21.94
CA ARG A 133 28.39 -8.16 22.74
C ARG A 133 27.45 -6.98 22.50
N GLU A 134 27.97 -5.75 22.55
CA GLU A 134 27.16 -4.53 22.33
C GLU A 134 26.65 -4.45 20.90
N ALA A 135 27.45 -4.87 19.91
CA ALA A 135 27.01 -4.94 18.52
C ALA A 135 25.93 -6.02 18.32
N GLY A 136 26.05 -7.16 19.02
CA GLY A 136 25.01 -8.18 19.08
C GLY A 136 23.71 -7.62 19.64
N GLN A 137 23.78 -6.93 20.78
CA GLN A 137 22.64 -6.28 21.41
C GLN A 137 22.00 -5.21 20.51
N ALA A 138 22.80 -4.35 19.85
CA ALA A 138 22.28 -3.35 18.93
C ALA A 138 21.50 -3.97 17.75
N LEU A 139 21.95 -5.14 17.25
CA LEU A 139 21.21 -5.88 16.22
C LEU A 139 19.92 -6.52 16.74
N ASP A 140 19.86 -6.89 18.03
CA ASP A 140 18.63 -7.37 18.68
C ASP A 140 17.64 -6.22 18.89
N GLU A 141 18.12 -5.09 19.40
CA GLU A 141 17.32 -3.86 19.57
C GLU A 141 16.69 -3.42 18.24
N LEU A 142 17.45 -3.45 17.14
CA LEU A 142 16.90 -3.16 15.80
C LEU A 142 15.80 -4.14 15.38
N GLN A 143 15.91 -5.43 15.72
CA GLN A 143 14.88 -6.42 15.42
C GLN A 143 13.61 -6.18 16.24
N GLU A 144 13.76 -5.98 17.55
CA GLU A 144 12.65 -5.66 18.46
C GLU A 144 11.95 -4.37 18.03
N ASP A 145 12.74 -3.34 17.66
CA ASP A 145 12.22 -2.07 17.18
C ASP A 145 11.41 -2.20 15.89
N GLY A 146 11.84 -3.04 14.96
CA GLY A 146 11.11 -3.28 13.73
C GLY A 146 9.85 -4.12 13.92
N GLU A 147 9.84 -5.06 14.86
CA GLU A 147 8.61 -5.78 15.24
C GLU A 147 7.59 -4.83 15.87
N LEU A 148 8.03 -3.95 16.79
CA LEU A 148 7.16 -2.91 17.33
C LEU A 148 6.65 -1.98 16.22
N ALA A 149 7.52 -1.59 15.28
CA ALA A 149 7.14 -0.76 14.15
C ALA A 149 6.13 -1.44 13.22
N ARG A 150 6.23 -2.77 13.03
CA ARG A 150 5.27 -3.58 12.28
C ARG A 150 3.88 -3.52 12.91
N TRP A 151 3.78 -3.67 14.23
CA TRP A 151 2.49 -3.56 14.95
C TRP A 151 1.90 -2.16 14.87
N GLN A 152 2.73 -1.12 15.07
CA GLN A 152 2.32 0.28 14.94
C GLN A 152 1.83 0.61 13.53
N MET A 153 2.51 0.07 12.51
CA MET A 153 2.10 0.20 11.11
C MET A 153 0.76 -0.49 10.87
N LEU A 154 0.60 -1.73 11.33
CA LEU A 154 -0.63 -2.50 11.15
C LEU A 154 -1.84 -1.76 11.75
N ALA A 155 -1.73 -1.29 12.99
CA ALA A 155 -2.78 -0.50 13.65
C ALA A 155 -3.11 0.78 12.86
N SER A 156 -2.10 1.47 12.33
CA SER A 156 -2.31 2.67 11.50
C SER A 156 -3.03 2.37 10.19
N LEU A 157 -2.76 1.22 9.57
CA LEU A 157 -3.39 0.78 8.32
C LEU A 157 -4.81 0.26 8.56
N GLU A 158 -5.08 -0.36 9.70
CA GLU A 158 -6.42 -0.75 10.15
C GLU A 158 -7.31 0.48 10.36
N ASP A 159 -6.84 1.48 11.11
CA ASP A 159 -7.53 2.77 11.28
C ASP A 159 -7.82 3.46 9.93
N PHE A 160 -6.88 3.36 8.99
CA PHE A 160 -7.09 3.84 7.63
C PHE A 160 -8.18 3.03 6.92
N ALA A 161 -8.17 1.70 7.02
CA ALA A 161 -9.16 0.83 6.40
C ALA A 161 -10.59 1.12 6.91
N HIS A 162 -10.78 1.27 8.23
CA HIS A 162 -12.09 1.65 8.81
C HIS A 162 -12.59 2.99 8.27
N ARG A 163 -11.70 3.99 8.16
CA ARG A 163 -12.09 5.30 7.60
C ARG A 163 -12.43 5.25 6.11
N GLN A 164 -11.89 4.28 5.37
CA GLN A 164 -12.09 4.18 3.92
C GLN A 164 -13.24 3.26 3.51
N VAL A 165 -13.56 2.23 4.30
CA VAL A 165 -14.49 1.17 3.89
C VAL A 165 -15.87 1.70 3.52
N GLY A 166 -16.41 2.66 4.29
CA GLY A 166 -17.70 3.28 4.00
C GLY A 166 -17.70 3.98 2.64
N SER A 167 -16.70 4.82 2.37
CA SER A 167 -16.57 5.52 1.06
C SER A 167 -16.41 4.54 -0.11
N VAL A 168 -15.69 3.43 0.11
CA VAL A 168 -15.54 2.37 -0.89
C VAL A 168 -16.89 1.69 -1.17
N ALA A 169 -17.64 1.35 -0.12
CA ALA A 169 -18.97 0.74 -0.25
C ALA A 169 -19.95 1.67 -0.97
N THR A 170 -19.99 2.95 -0.61
CA THR A 170 -20.80 3.97 -1.31
C THR A 170 -20.42 4.08 -2.78
N SER A 171 -19.12 4.08 -3.10
CA SER A 171 -18.65 4.14 -4.49
C SER A 171 -19.10 2.92 -5.30
N ILE A 172 -19.08 1.72 -4.70
CA ILE A 172 -19.55 0.49 -5.35
C ILE A 172 -21.07 0.53 -5.52
N PHE A 173 -21.82 0.99 -4.51
CA PHE A 173 -23.27 1.17 -4.60
C PHE A 173 -23.64 2.02 -5.81
N ARG A 174 -23.03 3.21 -5.92
CA ARG A 174 -23.28 4.14 -7.03
C ARG A 174 -22.94 3.51 -8.38
N GLU A 175 -21.83 2.80 -8.45
CA GLU A 175 -21.44 2.05 -9.64
C GLU A 175 -22.50 1.02 -10.03
N VAL A 176 -23.02 0.24 -9.08
CA VAL A 176 -24.01 -0.83 -9.32
C VAL A 176 -25.37 -0.25 -9.69
N ALA A 177 -25.88 0.70 -8.91
CA ALA A 177 -27.21 1.30 -9.07
C ALA A 177 -27.29 2.37 -10.19
N ASP A 178 -26.15 2.69 -10.80
CA ASP A 178 -26.00 3.75 -11.83
C ASP A 178 -26.51 5.11 -11.33
N LEU A 179 -26.14 5.45 -10.09
CA LEU A 179 -26.49 6.72 -9.48
C LEU A 179 -25.46 7.80 -9.83
N ALA A 180 -25.95 9.02 -10.01
CA ALA A 180 -25.09 10.19 -10.19
C ALA A 180 -24.37 10.56 -8.89
N ASP A 181 -23.23 11.27 -8.99
CA ASP A 181 -22.45 11.65 -7.81
C ASP A 181 -23.18 12.59 -6.82
N THR A 182 -24.22 13.27 -7.31
CA THR A 182 -25.08 14.17 -6.55
C THR A 182 -26.19 13.46 -5.79
N GLU A 183 -26.45 12.19 -6.11
CA GLU A 183 -27.54 11.42 -5.51
C GLU A 183 -27.12 10.78 -4.18
N VAL A 184 -28.07 10.71 -3.26
CA VAL A 184 -27.88 10.06 -1.97
C VAL A 184 -27.85 8.56 -2.20
N ALA A 185 -26.70 7.95 -1.97
CA ALA A 185 -26.54 6.50 -2.03
C ALA A 185 -26.78 5.93 -0.62
N PRO A 186 -27.76 5.03 -0.43
CA PRO A 186 -27.96 4.37 0.85
C PRO A 186 -26.83 3.37 1.14
N ASP A 187 -26.73 2.94 2.39
CA ASP A 187 -25.64 2.09 2.85
C ASP A 187 -25.73 0.67 2.28
N LEU A 188 -24.74 0.29 1.48
CA LEU A 188 -24.70 -1.02 0.82
C LEU A 188 -24.54 -2.19 1.79
N LEU A 189 -23.91 -1.96 2.93
CA LEU A 189 -23.61 -2.95 3.96
C LEU A 189 -23.83 -2.27 5.32
N ASP A 190 -24.33 -3.02 6.29
CA ASP A 190 -24.44 -2.50 7.66
C ASP A 190 -23.05 -2.39 8.34
N ALA A 191 -23.01 -1.75 9.51
CA ALA A 191 -21.76 -1.53 10.24
C ALA A 191 -21.04 -2.84 10.61
N GLN A 192 -21.78 -3.91 10.92
CA GLN A 192 -21.19 -5.20 11.28
C GLN A 192 -20.58 -5.88 10.04
N GLN A 193 -21.25 -5.79 8.90
CA GLN A 193 -20.73 -6.32 7.63
C GLN A 193 -19.50 -5.56 7.15
N LEU A 194 -19.47 -4.23 7.30
CA LEU A 194 -18.29 -3.42 7.00
C LEU A 194 -17.11 -3.77 7.92
N GLU A 195 -17.38 -4.07 9.19
CA GLU A 195 -16.36 -4.52 10.14
C GLU A 195 -15.75 -5.87 9.73
N VAL A 196 -16.57 -6.82 9.31
CA VAL A 196 -16.11 -8.10 8.76
C VAL A 196 -15.24 -7.90 7.52
N VAL A 197 -15.62 -6.98 6.63
CA VAL A 197 -14.83 -6.63 5.43
C VAL A 197 -13.45 -6.10 5.83
N VAL A 198 -13.38 -5.17 6.79
CA VAL A 198 -12.09 -4.62 7.27
C VAL A 198 -11.25 -5.73 7.91
N THR A 199 -11.84 -6.53 8.79
CA THR A 199 -11.18 -7.67 9.45
C THR A 199 -10.59 -8.64 8.42
N ASP A 200 -11.35 -9.03 7.40
CA ASP A 200 -10.90 -9.92 6.32
C ASP A 200 -9.72 -9.34 5.52
N VAL A 201 -9.67 -8.02 5.34
CA VAL A 201 -8.56 -7.35 4.63
C VAL A 201 -7.30 -7.25 5.51
N VAL A 202 -7.48 -6.87 6.78
CA VAL A 202 -6.39 -6.63 7.74
C VAL A 202 -5.78 -7.93 8.22
N TYR A 203 -6.59 -8.89 8.66
CA TYR A 203 -6.13 -10.11 9.31
C TYR A 203 -6.25 -11.36 8.43
N GLY A 204 -7.07 -11.29 7.37
CA GLY A 204 -7.39 -12.46 6.56
C GLY A 204 -8.41 -13.38 7.23
N ARG A 205 -8.87 -14.40 6.50
CA ARG A 205 -9.78 -15.45 7.03
C ARG A 205 -9.03 -16.58 7.73
N SER A 206 -7.80 -16.80 7.29
CA SER A 206 -6.80 -17.63 7.95
C SER A 206 -5.53 -16.78 8.05
N GLY A 207 -4.76 -16.85 9.14
CA GLY A 207 -3.68 -15.87 9.41
C GLY A 207 -2.62 -15.71 8.31
N ALA A 208 -2.51 -16.66 7.37
CA ALA A 208 -1.64 -16.57 6.20
C ALA A 208 -2.20 -15.71 5.04
N ASP A 209 -3.47 -15.31 5.09
CA ASP A 209 -4.18 -14.68 3.97
C ASP A 209 -4.26 -13.15 4.05
N SER A 210 -3.76 -12.53 5.12
CA SER A 210 -3.81 -11.07 5.29
C SER A 210 -3.27 -10.33 4.06
N ARG A 211 -4.13 -9.53 3.44
CA ARG A 211 -3.79 -8.76 2.24
C ARG A 211 -2.92 -7.55 2.61
N ILE A 212 -3.17 -6.96 3.78
CA ILE A 212 -2.39 -5.85 4.30
C ILE A 212 -0.97 -6.29 4.65
N LEU A 213 -0.79 -7.39 5.38
CA LEU A 213 0.56 -7.87 5.74
C LEU A 213 1.37 -8.21 4.49
N ARG A 214 0.77 -8.86 3.48
CA ARG A 214 1.44 -9.11 2.19
C ARG A 214 1.82 -7.81 1.46
N SER A 215 0.97 -6.79 1.53
CA SER A 215 1.25 -5.49 0.92
C SER A 215 2.38 -4.77 1.65
N LEU A 216 2.43 -4.91 2.98
CA LEU A 216 3.48 -4.37 3.84
C LEU A 216 4.82 -5.05 3.57
N ASP A 217 4.86 -6.38 3.52
CA ASP A 217 6.07 -7.15 3.17
C ASP A 217 6.57 -6.76 1.77
N ARG A 218 5.65 -6.54 0.82
CA ARG A 218 6.01 -6.06 -0.52
C ARG A 218 6.59 -4.64 -0.51
N CYS A 219 6.19 -3.79 0.43
CA CYS A 219 6.80 -2.46 0.60
C CYS A 219 8.21 -2.51 1.18
N LEU A 220 8.56 -3.57 1.92
CA LEU A 220 9.93 -3.78 2.40
C LEU A 220 10.85 -4.27 1.29
N ASP A 221 10.31 -4.87 0.22
CA ASP A 221 11.07 -5.26 -0.96
C ASP A 221 11.53 -4.02 -1.77
N PRO A 222 12.85 -3.77 -1.88
CA PRO A 222 13.39 -2.65 -2.65
C PRO A 222 12.97 -2.66 -4.13
N ALA A 223 12.65 -3.82 -4.71
CA ALA A 223 12.19 -3.91 -6.09
C ALA A 223 10.84 -3.23 -6.31
N THR A 224 9.94 -3.31 -5.33
CA THR A 224 8.59 -2.74 -5.40
C THR A 224 8.61 -1.22 -5.23
N THR A 225 9.34 -0.73 -4.21
CA THR A 225 9.35 0.69 -3.82
C THR A 225 10.32 1.53 -4.63
N ARG A 226 11.05 0.92 -5.58
CA ARG A 226 11.96 1.65 -6.47
C ARG A 226 11.26 2.77 -7.21
N THR A 227 10.08 2.51 -7.78
CA THR A 227 9.40 3.44 -8.70
C THR A 227 8.13 4.05 -8.13
N VAL A 228 7.70 3.58 -6.96
CA VAL A 228 6.41 3.91 -6.36
C VAL A 228 6.62 4.41 -4.94
N ASP A 229 5.91 5.48 -4.57
CA ASP A 229 5.80 5.92 -3.18
C ASP A 229 5.17 4.80 -2.33
N PRO A 230 5.86 4.26 -1.31
CA PRO A 230 5.37 3.15 -0.50
C PRO A 230 4.05 3.46 0.22
N ILE A 231 3.84 4.69 0.71
CA ILE A 231 2.62 5.05 1.43
C ILE A 231 1.44 5.12 0.47
N ARG A 232 1.67 5.74 -0.70
CA ARG A 232 0.66 5.77 -1.76
C ARG A 232 0.34 4.37 -2.28
N TYR A 233 1.36 3.51 -2.39
CA TYR A 233 1.17 2.11 -2.75
C TYR A 233 0.25 1.40 -1.72
N LEU A 234 0.58 1.47 -0.43
CA LEU A 234 -0.20 0.82 0.64
C LEU A 234 -1.64 1.31 0.67
N THR A 235 -1.85 2.62 0.71
CA THR A 235 -3.19 3.22 0.75
C THR A 235 -4.02 2.88 -0.49
N THR A 236 -3.41 2.87 -1.68
CA THR A 236 -4.08 2.47 -2.93
C THR A 236 -4.44 0.98 -2.89
N GLN A 237 -3.52 0.14 -2.41
CA GLN A 237 -3.72 -1.30 -2.35
C GLN A 237 -4.81 -1.66 -1.35
N ILE A 238 -4.82 -1.05 -0.16
CA ILE A 238 -5.89 -1.22 0.84
C ILE A 238 -7.26 -0.90 0.25
N ARG A 239 -7.40 0.24 -0.46
CA ARG A 239 -8.69 0.60 -1.07
C ARG A 239 -9.14 -0.40 -2.13
N ARG A 240 -8.20 -0.95 -2.91
CA ARG A 240 -8.51 -2.02 -3.88
C ARG A 240 -8.97 -3.28 -3.18
N ASP A 241 -8.25 -3.69 -2.13
CA ASP A 241 -8.58 -4.90 -1.37
C ASP A 241 -9.92 -4.77 -0.63
N LEU A 242 -10.23 -3.60 -0.06
CA LEU A 242 -11.55 -3.28 0.49
C LEU A 242 -12.62 -3.35 -0.59
N ALA A 243 -12.38 -2.76 -1.77
CA ALA A 243 -13.35 -2.79 -2.86
C ALA A 243 -13.63 -4.21 -3.35
N ASP A 244 -12.60 -5.04 -3.43
CA ASP A 244 -12.74 -6.46 -3.77
C ASP A 244 -13.58 -7.20 -2.73
N GLN A 245 -13.31 -6.98 -1.44
CA GLN A 245 -14.05 -7.67 -0.37
C GLN A 245 -15.50 -7.20 -0.25
N VAL A 246 -15.78 -5.90 -0.43
CA VAL A 246 -17.16 -5.40 -0.53
C VAL A 246 -17.90 -6.05 -1.69
N ARG A 247 -17.25 -6.18 -2.87
CA ARG A 247 -17.84 -6.87 -4.02
C ARG A 247 -18.12 -8.34 -3.73
N VAL A 248 -17.21 -9.03 -3.04
CA VAL A 248 -17.43 -10.41 -2.59
C VAL A 248 -18.62 -10.50 -1.64
N ALA A 249 -18.74 -9.58 -0.68
CA ALA A 249 -19.83 -9.56 0.30
C ALA A 249 -21.21 -9.41 -0.34
N ILE A 250 -21.33 -8.59 -1.39
CA ILE A 250 -22.59 -8.40 -2.14
C ILE A 250 -22.78 -9.42 -3.28
N GLY A 251 -21.87 -10.38 -3.45
CA GLY A 251 -21.93 -11.37 -4.53
C GLY A 251 -21.64 -10.83 -5.94
N ASP A 252 -21.04 -9.64 -6.06
CA ASP A 252 -20.66 -9.05 -7.34
C ASP A 252 -19.42 -9.74 -7.92
N PRO A 253 -19.51 -10.38 -9.10
CA PRO A 253 -18.36 -11.01 -9.72
C PRO A 253 -17.31 -9.97 -10.13
N GLN A 254 -16.04 -10.39 -10.19
CA GLN A 254 -14.90 -9.53 -10.61
C GLN A 254 -15.08 -8.87 -11.99
N VAL A 255 -15.86 -9.49 -12.89
CA VAL A 255 -16.19 -8.94 -14.21
C VAL A 255 -17.36 -7.96 -14.19
N GLY A 256 -18.04 -7.80 -13.04
CA GLY A 256 -19.35 -7.17 -12.94
C GLY A 256 -19.39 -5.74 -13.46
N SER A 257 -18.41 -4.92 -13.08
CA SER A 257 -18.29 -3.54 -13.55
C SER A 257 -18.18 -3.42 -15.06
N ARG A 258 -17.46 -4.35 -15.72
CA ARG A 258 -17.32 -4.40 -17.18
C ARG A 258 -18.63 -4.84 -17.84
N VAL A 259 -19.30 -5.85 -17.30
CA VAL A 259 -20.60 -6.32 -17.80
C VAL A 259 -21.65 -5.20 -17.72
N ARG A 260 -21.78 -4.53 -16.57
CA ARG A 260 -22.71 -3.41 -16.39
C ARG A 260 -22.42 -2.25 -17.34
N ARG A 261 -21.13 -1.94 -17.58
CA ARG A 261 -20.74 -0.90 -18.56
C ARG A 261 -21.18 -1.25 -19.98
N ILE A 262 -21.02 -2.51 -20.40
CA ILE A 262 -21.45 -2.98 -21.71
C ILE A 262 -22.98 -2.94 -21.81
N ALA A 263 -23.70 -3.41 -20.79
CA ALA A 263 -25.16 -3.35 -20.75
C ALA A 263 -25.68 -1.92 -20.92
N ARG A 264 -25.09 -0.94 -20.20
CA ARG A 264 -25.43 0.48 -20.34
C ARG A 264 -25.13 1.02 -21.74
N ALA A 265 -24.01 0.62 -22.33
CA ALA A 265 -23.64 1.05 -23.67
C ALA A 265 -24.58 0.50 -24.77
N LEU A 266 -25.20 -0.67 -24.55
CA LEU A 266 -26.16 -1.26 -25.47
C LEU A 266 -27.60 -0.73 -25.29
N GLY A 267 -27.93 -0.21 -24.10
CA GLY A 267 -29.23 0.43 -23.81
C GLY A 267 -30.30 -0.53 -23.29
N THR A 268 -31.49 0.00 -23.00
CA THR A 268 -32.58 -0.68 -22.25
C THR A 268 -33.27 -1.82 -23.00
N GLY A 269 -33.00 -2.02 -24.30
CA GLY A 269 -33.57 -3.11 -25.11
C GLY A 269 -32.64 -4.29 -25.34
N ALA A 270 -31.40 -4.24 -24.82
CA ALA A 270 -30.42 -5.30 -25.04
C ALA A 270 -30.79 -6.57 -24.28
N THR A 271 -30.78 -7.71 -24.98
CA THR A 271 -30.99 -9.01 -24.33
C THR A 271 -29.74 -9.42 -23.56
N LEU A 272 -29.89 -10.37 -22.63
CA LEU A 272 -28.76 -10.95 -21.90
C LEU A 272 -27.72 -11.56 -22.87
N GLU A 273 -28.19 -12.17 -23.97
CA GLU A 273 -27.35 -12.76 -25.00
C GLU A 273 -26.52 -11.68 -25.73
N ASP A 274 -27.14 -10.56 -26.12
CA ASP A 274 -26.45 -9.42 -26.74
C ASP A 274 -25.32 -8.90 -25.86
N ILE A 275 -25.56 -8.80 -24.55
CA ILE A 275 -24.56 -8.34 -23.57
C ILE A 275 -23.39 -9.33 -23.47
N ILE A 276 -23.68 -10.63 -23.37
CA ILE A 276 -22.67 -11.69 -23.28
C ILE A 276 -21.82 -11.74 -24.54
N ASP A 277 -22.45 -11.69 -25.71
CA ASP A 277 -21.76 -11.74 -26.99
C ASP A 277 -20.88 -10.51 -27.17
N ARG A 278 -21.42 -9.32 -26.87
CA ARG A 278 -20.63 -8.09 -26.93
C ARG A 278 -19.45 -8.13 -25.97
N TYR A 279 -19.66 -8.62 -24.74
CA TYR A 279 -18.58 -8.79 -23.79
C TYR A 279 -17.51 -9.76 -24.31
N ASN A 280 -17.90 -10.93 -24.79
CA ASN A 280 -16.97 -11.97 -25.24
C ASN A 280 -16.22 -11.56 -26.52
N GLN A 281 -16.80 -10.71 -27.37
CA GLN A 281 -16.11 -10.10 -28.51
C GLN A 281 -15.03 -9.12 -28.07
N VAL A 282 -15.31 -8.28 -27.07
CA VAL A 282 -14.35 -7.27 -26.55
C VAL A 282 -13.29 -7.92 -25.65
N HIS A 283 -13.66 -8.97 -24.92
CA HIS A 283 -12.84 -9.66 -23.92
C HIS A 283 -12.71 -11.15 -24.24
N SER A 284 -12.13 -11.48 -25.38
CA SER A 284 -12.02 -12.87 -25.88
C SER A 284 -11.22 -13.81 -24.97
N SER A 285 -10.28 -13.29 -24.18
CA SER A 285 -9.47 -14.06 -23.23
C SER A 285 -10.15 -14.33 -21.88
N ASP A 286 -11.25 -13.64 -21.57
CA ASP A 286 -11.92 -13.69 -20.26
C ASP A 286 -13.43 -13.89 -20.45
N ARG A 287 -13.81 -14.93 -21.19
CA ARG A 287 -15.20 -15.15 -21.56
C ARG A 287 -16.11 -15.32 -20.34
N ILE A 288 -17.33 -14.79 -20.43
CA ILE A 288 -18.33 -14.89 -19.37
C ILE A 288 -19.42 -15.90 -19.72
N SER A 289 -19.89 -16.61 -18.69
CA SER A 289 -21.07 -17.47 -18.77
C SER A 289 -22.34 -16.70 -18.44
N THR A 290 -23.48 -17.24 -18.84
CA THR A 290 -24.81 -16.72 -18.51
C THR A 290 -24.99 -16.51 -17.01
N THR A 291 -24.58 -17.47 -16.18
CA THR A 291 -24.66 -17.36 -14.72
C THR A 291 -23.87 -16.17 -14.17
N ARG A 292 -22.64 -15.94 -14.69
CA ARG A 292 -21.80 -14.83 -14.24
C ARG A 292 -22.34 -13.48 -14.72
N ALA A 293 -22.91 -13.43 -15.93
CA ALA A 293 -23.57 -12.26 -16.47
C ALA A 293 -24.83 -11.90 -15.67
N ILE A 294 -25.68 -12.89 -15.35
CA ILE A 294 -26.85 -12.70 -14.48
C ILE A 294 -26.39 -12.12 -13.15
N ARG A 295 -25.44 -12.78 -12.45
CA ARG A 295 -24.92 -12.27 -11.16
C ARG A 295 -24.40 -10.84 -11.24
N ALA A 296 -23.73 -10.46 -12.32
CA ALA A 296 -23.22 -9.10 -12.51
C ALA A 296 -24.33 -8.04 -12.70
N LEU A 297 -25.44 -8.42 -13.33
CA LEU A 297 -26.57 -7.52 -13.61
C LEU A 297 -27.59 -7.51 -12.48
N THR A 298 -27.74 -8.63 -11.78
CA THR A 298 -28.65 -8.84 -10.66
C THR A 298 -27.88 -8.84 -9.34
N VAL A 299 -26.86 -7.98 -9.19
CA VAL A 299 -26.22 -7.76 -7.89
C VAL A 299 -27.29 -7.18 -6.98
N ALA A 300 -28.04 -8.07 -6.37
CA ALA A 300 -28.97 -7.81 -5.31
C ALA A 300 -28.19 -8.01 -4.02
N PRO A 301 -28.44 -7.15 -3.03
CA PRO A 301 -27.86 -7.35 -1.72
C PRO A 301 -28.22 -8.74 -1.18
N SER A 302 -27.36 -9.32 -0.34
CA SER A 302 -27.81 -10.41 0.52
C SER A 302 -29.07 -9.96 1.29
N ILE A 303 -29.88 -10.90 1.77
CA ILE A 303 -31.11 -10.62 2.53
C ILE A 303 -30.88 -9.64 3.71
N GLU A 304 -29.61 -9.47 4.13
CA GLU A 304 -29.17 -8.57 5.19
C GLU A 304 -28.89 -7.13 4.73
N SER A 305 -28.60 -6.84 3.45
CA SER A 305 -28.40 -5.46 2.99
C SER A 305 -29.73 -4.83 2.54
N THR A 306 -30.35 -4.10 3.45
CA THR A 306 -31.71 -3.53 3.31
C THR A 306 -31.82 -2.41 2.27
N ALA A 307 -30.71 -1.76 1.89
CA ALA A 307 -30.70 -0.51 1.15
C ALA A 307 -31.04 -0.58 -0.36
N LEU A 308 -30.49 -1.56 -1.08
CA LEU A 308 -30.70 -1.67 -2.54
C LEU A 308 -32.11 -2.16 -2.90
N ARG A 309 -32.76 -2.90 -2.00
CA ARG A 309 -34.12 -3.44 -2.22
C ARG A 309 -35.13 -2.31 -2.46
N HIS A 310 -35.05 -1.24 -1.67
CA HIS A 310 -35.93 -0.08 -1.81
C HIS A 310 -35.68 0.73 -3.10
N VAL A 311 -34.45 0.75 -3.63
CA VAL A 311 -34.13 1.51 -4.87
C VAL A 311 -34.65 0.80 -6.12
N PHE A 312 -34.59 -0.54 -6.15
CA PHE A 312 -35.15 -1.31 -7.27
C PHE A 312 -36.69 -1.40 -7.19
N GLU A 313 -37.26 -1.63 -6.00
CA GLU A 313 -38.72 -1.64 -5.82
C GLU A 313 -39.37 -0.27 -6.14
N ALA A 314 -38.65 0.85 -5.96
CA ALA A 314 -39.13 2.20 -6.30
C ALA A 314 -38.98 2.58 -7.78
N ARG A 315 -38.18 1.86 -8.57
CA ARG A 315 -38.01 2.10 -10.02
C ARG A 315 -38.97 1.28 -10.89
N ASP A 316 -39.63 0.28 -10.30
CA ASP A 316 -40.64 -0.57 -10.95
C ASP A 316 -42.10 -0.01 -10.84
N VAL A 317 -42.26 1.26 -10.46
CA VAL A 317 -43.53 2.02 -10.43
C VAL A 317 -43.44 3.21 -11.39
#